data_AF-A0A0B1S772-F1
#
_entry.id   AF-A0A0B1S772-F1
#
_cell.length_a   1.000
_cell.length_b   1.000
_cell.length_c   1.000
_cell.angle_alpha   90.00
_cell.angle_beta   90.00
_cell.angle_gamma   90.00
#
_symmetry.space_group_name_H-M   'P 1'
#
loop_
_entity.id
_entity.type
_entity.pdbx_description
1 polymer ?
#
loop_
_entity_poly.entity_id
_entity_poly.type
_entity_poly.pdbx_seq_one_letter_code
_entity_poly.pdbx_strand_id
1 'polypeptide(L)'
;MCKNADATHIFHAFHEGSRKAYKQLELLKKNAWDPSEDLEEALKLRTDKADINISTYDISIEEEKKIVQSFERLRQRVIDWGLMDPQPWYYVMKSATTLGLMLLAFYLQYCGWYFTSALSLALSWQQFGWLTHEFCHHMPTKNRKLNDMVSLVFGNLAQGIFQLIG
;
A
#
# COMPACT_ATOMS: atom_id res chain seq x y z
N MET A 1 -10.12 -13.54 -8.28
CA MET A 1 -10.79 -12.35 -8.86
C MET A 1 -10.15 -11.83 -10.17
N CYS A 2 -9.33 -12.62 -10.89
CA CYS A 2 -8.81 -12.23 -12.21
C CYS A 2 -8.90 -13.37 -13.24
N LYS A 3 -9.87 -14.28 -13.12
CA LYS A 3 -9.98 -15.36 -14.11
C LYS A 3 -10.53 -14.86 -15.45
N ASN A 4 -11.27 -13.74 -15.46
CA ASN A 4 -11.80 -13.06 -16.65
C ASN A 4 -11.90 -11.53 -16.45
N ALA A 5 -11.10 -10.93 -15.55
CA ALA A 5 -11.07 -9.48 -15.44
C ALA A 5 -10.36 -8.95 -16.68
N ASP A 6 -11.13 -8.51 -17.66
CA ASP A 6 -10.62 -7.97 -18.91
C ASP A 6 -9.90 -6.65 -18.63
N ALA A 7 -8.62 -6.75 -18.25
CA ALA A 7 -7.74 -5.61 -18.06
C ALA A 7 -7.47 -4.87 -19.37
N THR A 8 -8.01 -5.33 -20.51
CA THR A 8 -7.95 -4.63 -21.79
C THR A 8 -8.54 -3.24 -21.68
N HIS A 9 -9.63 -3.03 -20.93
CA HIS A 9 -10.22 -1.70 -20.74
C HIS A 9 -9.27 -0.74 -20.01
N ILE A 10 -8.57 -1.22 -18.98
CA ILE A 10 -7.60 -0.41 -18.23
C ILE A 10 -6.33 -0.19 -19.07
N PHE A 11 -5.80 -1.24 -19.70
CA PHE A 11 -4.63 -1.13 -20.57
C PHE A 11 -4.88 -0.15 -21.72
N HIS A 12 -6.05 -0.24 -22.37
CA HIS A 12 -6.48 0.67 -23.41
C HIS A 12 -6.57 2.11 -22.89
N ALA A 13 -7.21 2.35 -21.74
CA ALA A 13 -7.34 3.69 -21.17
C ALA A 13 -5.98 4.37 -20.92
N PHE A 14 -4.95 3.61 -20.54
CA PHE A 14 -3.60 4.15 -20.27
C PHE A 14 -2.68 4.18 -21.50
N HIS A 15 -2.98 3.43 -22.56
CA HIS A 15 -2.08 3.24 -23.71
C HIS A 15 -2.74 3.51 -25.06
N GLU A 16 -3.90 4.17 -25.06
CA GLU A 16 -4.62 4.58 -26.26
C GLU A 16 -3.69 5.36 -27.21
N GLY A 17 -3.57 4.89 -28.45
CA GLY A 17 -2.68 5.47 -29.48
C GLY A 17 -1.23 4.99 -29.48
N SER A 18 -0.77 4.22 -28.49
CA SER A 18 0.63 3.75 -28.42
C SER A 18 0.87 2.43 -29.16
N ARG A 19 1.27 2.50 -30.44
CA ARG A 19 1.61 1.29 -31.26
C ARG A 19 2.67 0.40 -30.60
N LYS A 20 3.60 0.97 -29.83
CA LYS A 20 4.66 0.23 -29.15
C LYS A 20 4.09 -0.62 -28.00
N ALA A 21 3.18 -0.08 -27.20
CA ALA A 21 2.54 -0.78 -26.10
C ALA A 21 1.71 -1.98 -26.61
N TYR A 22 0.93 -1.79 -27.67
CA TYR A 22 0.17 -2.89 -28.30
C TYR A 22 1.09 -3.98 -28.88
N LYS A 23 2.22 -3.61 -29.50
CA LYS A 23 3.19 -4.59 -30.01
C LYS A 23 3.85 -5.40 -28.88
N GLN A 24 4.10 -4.77 -27.72
CA GLN A 24 4.61 -5.47 -26.54
C GLN A 24 3.55 -6.37 -25.91
N LEU A 25 2.28 -5.96 -25.88
CA LEU A 25 1.17 -6.79 -25.43
C LEU A 25 1.04 -8.07 -26.26
N GLU A 26 1.13 -7.96 -27.59
CA GLU A 26 1.10 -9.12 -28.49
C GLU A 26 2.29 -10.07 -28.29
N LEU A 27 3.49 -9.52 -28.05
CA LEU A 27 4.67 -10.32 -27.70
C LEU A 27 4.51 -11.03 -26.36
N LEU A 28 3.89 -10.39 -25.36
CA LEU A 28 3.61 -10.98 -24.07
C LEU A 28 2.54 -12.07 -24.17
N LYS A 29 1.48 -11.87 -24.95
CA LYS A 29 0.48 -12.91 -25.23
C LYS A 29 1.09 -14.14 -25.91
N LYS A 30 2.00 -13.92 -26.86
CA LYS A 30 2.68 -15.01 -27.58
C LYS A 30 3.64 -15.82 -26.72
N ASN A 31 4.23 -15.18 -25.70
CA ASN A 31 5.16 -15.81 -24.76
C ASN A 31 4.54 -15.98 -23.36
N ALA A 32 3.21 -15.93 -23.25
CA ALA A 32 2.54 -16.08 -21.98
C ALA A 32 2.78 -17.50 -21.49
N TRP A 33 3.57 -17.63 -20.44
CA TRP A 33 3.66 -18.85 -19.67
C TRP A 33 2.27 -19.16 -19.12
N ASP A 34 1.75 -20.37 -19.36
CA ASP A 34 0.45 -20.81 -18.88
C ASP A 34 0.58 -21.24 -17.41
N PRO A 35 0.15 -20.41 -16.45
CA PRO A 35 0.31 -20.71 -15.02
C PRO A 35 -0.72 -21.76 -14.56
N SER A 36 -1.63 -22.20 -15.44
CA SER A 36 -2.75 -23.07 -15.05
C SER A 36 -2.28 -24.47 -14.65
N GLU A 37 -1.24 -25.02 -15.28
CA GLU A 37 -0.69 -26.34 -14.93
C GLU A 37 -0.06 -26.34 -13.52
N ASP A 38 0.80 -25.36 -13.23
CA ASP A 38 1.45 -25.20 -11.93
C ASP A 38 0.46 -24.82 -10.82
N LEU A 39 -0.55 -24.01 -11.15
CA LEU A 39 -1.61 -23.61 -10.22
C LEU A 39 -2.55 -24.79 -9.91
N GLU A 40 -2.89 -25.62 -10.90
CA GLU A 40 -3.70 -26.83 -10.69
C GLU A 40 -2.97 -27.86 -9.83
N GLU A 41 -1.66 -28.03 -10.01
CA GLU A 41 -0.85 -28.90 -9.17
C GLU A 41 -0.74 -28.35 -7.73
N ALA A 42 -0.52 -27.04 -7.57
CA ALA A 42 -0.52 -26.39 -6.27
C ALA A 42 -1.90 -26.39 -5.57
N LEU A 43 -3.00 -26.31 -6.33
CA LEU A 43 -4.38 -26.41 -5.83
C LEU A 43 -4.72 -27.83 -5.37
N LYS A 44 -4.24 -28.88 -6.07
CA LYS A 44 -4.42 -30.28 -5.64
C LYS A 44 -3.77 -30.58 -4.29
N LEU A 45 -2.70 -29.85 -3.94
CA LEU A 45 -1.99 -29.96 -2.65
C LEU A 45 -2.69 -29.23 -1.49
N ARG A 46 -3.63 -28.31 -1.77
CA ARG A 46 -4.40 -27.61 -0.73
C ARG A 46 -5.56 -28.48 -0.26
N THR A 47 -5.42 -29.03 0.94
CA THR A 47 -6.46 -29.84 1.60
C THR A 47 -7.43 -28.97 2.42
N ASP A 48 -7.16 -27.68 2.53
CA ASP A 48 -7.85 -26.75 3.40
C ASP A 48 -8.46 -25.56 2.63
N LYS A 49 -9.80 -25.53 2.67
CA LYS A 49 -10.75 -24.48 2.26
C LYS A 49 -11.23 -24.56 0.82
N ALA A 50 -12.56 -24.67 0.71
CA ALA A 50 -13.28 -24.35 -0.51
C ALA A 50 -12.90 -22.93 -0.94
N ASP A 51 -12.33 -22.79 -2.14
CA ASP A 51 -12.15 -21.50 -2.78
C ASP A 51 -13.54 -20.90 -3.03
N ILE A 52 -14.03 -20.08 -2.09
CA ILE A 52 -15.18 -19.22 -2.35
C ILE A 52 -14.67 -18.15 -3.31
N ASN A 53 -14.88 -18.39 -4.60
CA ASN A 53 -14.61 -17.39 -5.62
C ASN A 53 -15.63 -16.26 -5.52
N ILE A 54 -15.32 -15.22 -4.73
CA ILE A 54 -16.16 -14.02 -4.55
C ILE A 54 -16.44 -13.27 -5.87
N SER A 55 -15.71 -13.55 -6.96
CA SER A 55 -15.96 -12.87 -8.25
C SER A 55 -17.24 -13.33 -8.95
N THR A 56 -17.68 -14.56 -8.67
CA THR A 56 -18.98 -15.09 -9.08
C THR A 56 -19.88 -14.93 -7.87
N TYR A 57 -20.77 -13.94 -7.90
CA TYR A 57 -21.69 -13.61 -6.80
C TYR A 57 -22.80 -14.68 -6.64
N ASP A 58 -22.45 -15.96 -6.77
CA ASP A 58 -23.31 -17.13 -6.65
C ASP A 58 -23.41 -17.56 -5.18
N ILE A 59 -23.55 -16.59 -4.28
CA ILE A 59 -23.63 -16.80 -2.83
C ILE A 59 -25.10 -16.74 -2.45
N SER A 60 -25.58 -17.70 -1.65
CA SER A 60 -26.95 -17.66 -1.15
C SER A 60 -27.15 -16.45 -0.21
N ILE A 61 -28.37 -15.89 -0.16
CA ILE A 61 -28.70 -14.76 0.73
C ILE A 61 -28.32 -15.06 2.20
N GLU A 62 -28.49 -16.31 2.64
CA GLU A 62 -28.12 -16.73 3.99
C GLU A 62 -26.61 -16.75 4.23
N GLU A 63 -25.82 -17.09 3.21
CA GLU A 63 -24.37 -17.08 3.30
C GLU A 63 -23.79 -15.66 3.20
N GLU A 64 -24.37 -14.81 2.35
CA GLU A 64 -24.07 -13.37 2.34
C GLU A 64 -24.33 -12.74 3.72
N LYS A 65 -25.49 -13.02 4.32
CA LYS A 65 -25.84 -12.53 5.66
C LYS A 65 -24.83 -12.98 6.73
N LYS A 66 -24.34 -14.22 6.66
CA LYS A 66 -23.30 -14.73 7.56
C LYS A 66 -21.96 -14.02 7.36
N ILE A 67 -21.59 -13.72 6.11
CA ILE A 67 -20.37 -12.97 5.78
C ILE A 67 -20.47 -11.55 6.35
N VAL A 68 -21.57 -10.84 6.09
CA VAL A 68 -21.81 -9.48 6.60
C VAL A 68 -21.76 -9.46 8.14
N GLN A 69 -22.42 -10.40 8.81
CA GLN A 69 -22.38 -10.51 10.27
C GLN A 69 -20.96 -10.77 10.80
N SER A 70 -20.16 -11.54 10.06
CA SER A 70 -18.77 -11.82 10.44
C SER A 70 -17.90 -10.56 10.32
N PHE A 71 -18.08 -9.77 9.26
CA PHE A 71 -17.41 -8.47 9.10
C PHE A 71 -17.84 -7.47 10.16
N GLU A 72 -19.13 -7.40 10.50
CA GLU A 72 -19.59 -6.48 11.55
C GLU A 72 -19.04 -6.88 12.93
N ARG A 73 -19.02 -8.18 13.25
CA ARG A 73 -18.36 -8.67 14.48
C ARG A 73 -16.86 -8.37 14.50
N LEU A 74 -16.18 -8.49 13.36
CA LEU A 74 -14.76 -8.12 13.26
C LEU A 74 -14.58 -6.63 13.51
N ARG A 75 -15.39 -5.77 12.87
CA ARG A 75 -15.37 -4.33 13.05
C ARG A 75 -15.58 -3.94 14.52
N GLN A 76 -16.57 -4.52 15.19
CA GLN A 76 -16.81 -4.27 16.61
C GLN A 76 -15.60 -4.66 17.47
N ARG A 77 -15.00 -5.84 17.26
CA ARG A 77 -13.78 -6.22 17.98
C ARG A 77 -12.61 -5.27 17.74
N VAL A 78 -12.44 -4.77 16.51
CA VAL A 78 -11.38 -3.80 16.18
C VAL A 78 -11.60 -2.47 16.92
N ILE A 79 -12.86 -2.04 17.05
CA ILE A 79 -13.25 -0.85 17.83
C ILE A 79 -13.03 -1.11 19.34
N ASP A 80 -13.49 -2.24 19.87
CA ASP A 80 -13.35 -2.62 21.28
C ASP A 80 -11.87 -2.73 21.70
N TRP A 81 -11.00 -3.15 20.79
CA TRP A 81 -9.55 -3.19 20.99
C TRP A 81 -8.88 -1.81 20.89
N GLY A 82 -9.63 -0.75 20.58
CA GLY A 82 -9.07 0.61 20.42
C GLY A 82 -8.15 0.76 19.21
N LEU A 83 -8.16 -0.18 18.26
CA LEU A 83 -7.30 -0.12 17.06
C LEU A 83 -7.70 1.00 16.09
N MET A 84 -8.91 1.54 16.25
CA MET A 84 -9.40 2.72 15.52
C MET A 84 -9.10 4.04 16.24
N ASP A 85 -8.55 3.99 17.47
CA ASP A 85 -8.26 5.20 18.23
C ASP A 85 -6.94 5.82 17.77
N PRO A 86 -6.92 7.14 17.50
CA PRO A 86 -5.71 7.81 17.06
C PRO A 86 -4.62 7.75 18.13
N GLN A 87 -3.39 7.49 17.71
CA GLN A 87 -2.21 7.37 18.57
C GLN A 87 -1.22 8.52 18.32
N PRO A 88 -1.57 9.78 18.62
CA PRO A 88 -0.75 10.95 18.24
C PRO A 88 0.65 10.89 18.85
N TRP A 89 0.78 10.36 20.07
CA TRP A 89 2.08 10.24 20.73
C TRP A 89 3.04 9.30 20.00
N TYR A 90 2.53 8.18 19.49
CA TYR A 90 3.33 7.27 18.66
C TYR A 90 3.88 8.01 17.44
N TYR A 91 3.06 8.83 16.77
CA TYR A 91 3.50 9.61 15.61
C TYR A 91 4.47 10.73 15.95
N VAL A 92 4.35 11.37 17.12
CA VAL A 92 5.37 12.32 17.62
C VAL A 92 6.71 11.64 17.79
N MET A 93 6.74 10.49 18.48
CA MET A 93 7.97 9.72 18.68
C MET A 93 8.53 9.18 17.36
N LYS A 94 7.68 8.72 16.45
CA LYS A 94 8.07 8.28 15.11
C LYS A 94 8.69 9.42 14.30
N SER A 95 8.11 10.62 14.37
CA SER A 95 8.65 11.82 13.72
C SER A 95 10.01 12.20 14.30
N ALA A 96 10.13 12.22 15.63
CA ALA A 96 11.37 12.57 16.33
C ALA A 96 12.50 11.58 16.03
N THR A 97 12.21 10.27 16.07
CA THR A 97 13.19 9.22 15.74
C THR A 97 13.61 9.27 14.28
N THR A 98 12.69 9.57 13.36
CA THR A 98 13.03 9.74 11.94
C THR A 98 13.91 10.97 11.72
N LEU A 99 13.59 12.11 12.35
CA LEU A 99 14.46 13.29 12.36
C LEU A 99 15.84 12.98 12.95
N GLY A 100 15.90 12.20 14.03
CA GLY A 100 17.14 11.73 14.64
C GLY A 100 18.01 10.91 13.67
N LEU A 101 17.41 10.02 12.88
CA LEU A 101 18.13 9.26 11.83
C LEU A 101 18.69 10.16 10.73
N MET A 102 17.96 11.22 10.36
CA MET A 102 18.44 12.23 9.42
C MET A 102 19.65 13.00 9.98
N LEU A 103 19.56 13.44 11.24
CA LEU A 103 20.67 14.13 11.92
C LEU A 103 21.89 13.22 12.08
N LEU A 104 21.66 11.93 12.40
CA LEU A 104 22.72 10.92 12.45
C LEU A 104 23.40 10.77 11.09
N ALA A 105 22.65 10.77 9.99
CA ALA A 105 23.22 10.73 8.65
C ALA A 105 24.16 11.93 8.41
N PHE A 106 23.73 13.15 8.75
CA PHE A 106 24.59 14.34 8.63
C PHE A 106 25.82 14.29 9.53
N TYR A 107 25.69 13.77 10.74
CA TYR A 107 26.83 13.58 11.64
C TYR A 107 27.84 12.56 11.06
N LEU A 108 27.37 11.41 10.58
CA LEU A 108 28.22 10.40 9.94
C LEU A 108 28.90 10.96 8.69
N GLN A 109 28.19 11.77 7.90
CA GLN A 109 28.75 12.47 6.74
C GLN A 109 29.91 13.37 7.15
N TYR A 110 29.73 14.15 8.22
CA TYR A 110 30.77 15.04 8.76
C TYR A 110 32.00 14.28 9.25
N CYS A 111 31.81 13.11 9.88
CA CYS A 111 32.90 12.25 10.34
C CYS A 111 33.61 11.48 9.20
N GLY A 112 33.18 11.64 7.95
CA GLY A 112 33.76 10.94 6.78
C GLY A 112 33.25 9.52 6.56
N TRP A 113 32.21 9.10 7.30
CA TRP A 113 31.59 7.78 7.17
C TRP A 113 30.51 7.78 6.09
N TYR A 114 30.93 7.99 4.84
CA TYR A 114 30.01 8.29 3.73
C TYR A 114 29.01 7.17 3.42
N PHE A 115 29.43 5.91 3.47
CA PHE A 115 28.55 4.79 3.12
C PHE A 115 27.44 4.59 4.17
N THR A 116 27.78 4.59 5.46
CA THR A 116 26.79 4.45 6.54
C THR A 116 25.91 5.70 6.67
N SER A 117 26.47 6.88 6.41
CA SER A 117 25.71 8.13 6.24
C SER A 117 24.61 7.98 5.17
N ALA A 118 24.98 7.52 3.97
CA ALA A 118 24.04 7.34 2.87
C ALA A 118 22.93 6.34 3.20
N LEU A 119 23.24 5.23 3.85
CA LEU A 119 22.23 4.27 4.30
C LEU A 119 21.28 4.87 5.35
N SER A 120 21.83 5.59 6.34
CA SER A 120 21.01 6.27 7.36
C SER A 120 20.09 7.32 6.73
N LEU A 121 20.59 8.08 5.75
CA LEU A 121 19.79 9.07 5.02
C LEU A 121 18.68 8.40 4.19
N ALA A 122 19.00 7.33 3.47
CA ALA A 122 18.01 6.59 2.67
C ALA A 122 16.88 6.01 3.53
N LEU A 123 17.23 5.42 4.68
CA LEU A 123 16.25 4.93 5.66
C LEU A 123 15.39 6.07 6.19
N SER A 124 15.99 7.19 6.60
CA SER A 124 15.25 8.36 7.08
C SER A 124 14.31 8.92 6.02
N TRP A 125 14.77 9.05 4.78
CA TRP A 125 13.96 9.56 3.67
C TRP A 125 12.76 8.66 3.38
N GLN A 126 12.94 7.34 3.39
CA GLN A 126 11.84 6.39 3.23
C GLN A 126 10.83 6.51 4.38
N GLN A 127 11.29 6.63 5.63
CA GLN A 127 10.41 6.79 6.79
C GLN A 127 9.59 8.08 6.75
N PHE A 128 10.16 9.20 6.26
CA PHE A 128 9.39 10.43 6.05
C PHE A 128 8.28 10.27 5.00
N GLY A 129 8.49 9.44 3.97
CA GLY A 129 7.45 9.14 2.98
C GLY A 129 6.28 8.37 3.57
N TRP A 130 6.56 7.32 4.35
CA TRP A 130 5.52 6.60 5.08
C TRP A 130 4.79 7.53 6.05
N LEU A 131 5.51 8.36 6.80
CA LEU A 131 4.90 9.30 7.75
C LEU A 131 3.96 10.28 7.04
N THR A 132 4.39 10.85 5.91
CA THR A 132 3.57 11.74 5.06
C THR A 132 2.31 11.03 4.57
N HIS A 133 2.45 9.79 4.08
CA HIS A 133 1.33 8.96 3.66
C HIS A 133 0.30 8.77 4.78
N GLU A 134 0.74 8.45 6.01
CA GLU A 134 -0.17 8.30 7.16
C GLU A 134 -0.91 9.60 7.50
N PHE A 135 -0.24 10.76 7.45
CA PHE A 135 -0.88 12.06 7.64
C PHE A 135 -1.89 12.38 6.53
N CYS A 136 -1.63 12.00 5.27
CA CYS A 136 -2.58 12.15 4.17
C CYS A 136 -3.84 11.27 4.36
N HIS A 137 -3.72 10.11 5.01
CA HIS A 137 -4.88 9.29 5.44
C HIS A 137 -5.63 9.84 6.66
N HIS A 138 -5.15 10.96 7.22
CA HIS A 138 -5.68 11.57 8.44
C HIS A 138 -5.70 10.62 9.67
N MET A 139 -4.85 9.60 9.67
CA MET A 139 -4.79 8.60 10.75
C MET A 139 -4.15 9.13 12.06
N PRO A 140 -3.10 9.98 12.04
CA PRO A 140 -2.40 10.38 13.25
C PRO A 140 -3.22 11.24 14.23
N THR A 141 -4.07 12.12 13.71
CA THR A 141 -4.88 13.03 14.53
C THR A 141 -6.29 13.16 13.99
N LYS A 142 -7.26 13.47 14.85
CA LYS A 142 -8.64 13.77 14.42
C LYS A 142 -8.76 15.13 13.71
N ASN A 143 -7.71 15.96 13.74
CA ASN A 143 -7.71 17.29 13.14
C ASN A 143 -7.16 17.25 11.72
N ARG A 144 -8.06 17.27 10.74
CA ARG A 144 -7.70 17.21 9.31
C ARG A 144 -6.74 18.32 8.89
N LYS A 145 -6.95 19.56 9.33
CA LYS A 145 -6.08 20.70 8.97
C LYS A 145 -4.65 20.52 9.48
N LEU A 146 -4.50 19.96 10.68
CA LEU A 146 -3.19 19.66 11.25
C LEU A 146 -2.49 18.59 10.42
N ASN A 147 -3.21 17.54 10.03
CA ASN A 147 -2.66 16.48 9.20
C ASN A 147 -2.23 17.01 7.82
N ASP A 148 -3.06 17.83 7.17
CA ASP A 148 -2.74 18.45 5.88
C ASP A 148 -1.48 19.31 5.94
N MET A 149 -1.37 20.15 6.98
CA MET A 149 -0.20 20.99 7.21
C MET A 149 1.07 20.15 7.38
N VAL A 150 1.00 19.08 8.18
CA VAL A 150 2.15 18.20 8.45
C VAL A 150 2.54 17.41 7.19
N SER A 151 1.56 16.94 6.42
CA SER A 151 1.81 16.30 5.11
C SER A 151 2.51 17.25 4.14
N LEU A 152 2.11 18.52 4.09
CA LEU A 152 2.76 19.51 3.24
C LEU A 152 4.21 19.77 3.69
N VAL A 153 4.48 19.81 5.00
CA VAL A 153 5.84 20.03 5.52
C VAL A 153 6.74 18.84 5.18
N PHE A 154 6.34 17.61 5.51
CA PHE A 154 7.18 16.44 5.25
C PHE A 154 7.26 16.08 3.76
N GLY A 155 6.16 16.16 3.02
CA GLY A 155 6.13 15.87 1.59
C GLY A 155 6.99 16.85 0.77
N ASN A 156 6.86 18.15 1.03
CA ASN A 156 7.61 19.14 0.27
C ASN A 156 9.07 19.29 0.77
N LEU A 157 9.28 19.45 2.07
CA LEU A 157 10.58 19.85 2.61
C LEU A 157 11.51 18.66 2.86
N ALA A 158 10.98 17.50 3.28
CA ALA A 158 11.80 16.32 3.58
C ALA A 158 11.92 15.33 2.42
N GLN A 159 10.88 15.23 1.56
CA GLN A 159 10.91 14.30 0.42
C GLN A 159 11.15 14.95 -0.94
N GLY A 160 10.77 16.22 -1.13
CA GLY A 160 10.85 16.89 -2.43
C GLY A 160 9.86 16.36 -3.47
N ILE A 161 8.82 15.62 -3.05
CA ILE A 161 7.80 15.05 -3.93
C ILE A 161 6.52 15.87 -3.80
N PHE A 162 6.05 16.41 -4.93
CA PHE A 162 4.77 17.08 -5.05
C PHE A 162 3.64 16.03 -5.02
N GLN A 163 3.01 15.80 -3.86
CA GLN A 163 1.72 15.11 -3.83
C GLN A 163 0.63 16.15 -4.12
N LEU A 164 0.17 16.19 -5.38
CA LEU A 164 -1.12 16.77 -5.72
C LEU A 164 -2.20 16.00 -4.97
N ILE A 165 -2.75 16.63 -3.96
CA ILE A 165 -4.01 16.21 -3.35
C ILE A 165 -5.08 16.49 -4.40
N GLY A 166 -5.60 15.44 -5.04
CA GLY A 166 -6.71 15.48 -5.98
C GLY A 166 -7.62 14.28 -5.75
#